data_AF-A0A8T7GHK3-F1
#
_entry.id   AF-A0A8T7GHK3-F1
#
_cell.length_a   1.000
_cell.length_b   1.000
_cell.length_c   1.000
_cell.angle_alpha   90.00
_cell.angle_beta   90.00
_cell.angle_gamma   90.00
#
_symmetry.space_group_name_H-M   'P 1'
#
loop_
_entity.id
_entity.type
_entity.pdbx_description
1 polymer ?
#
loop_
_entity_poly.entity_id
_entity_poly.type
_entity_poly.pdbx_seq_one_letter_code
_entity_poly.pdbx_strand_id
1 'polypeptide(L)'
;MKMQNNHSKIIINFAGDEEALKTFANYIKDKQIFENDANVIIESDDVVFQIPKTTNYYNKKKEIKILLKNFLKEFYKFKDILEFQNIFVVGITKHLTEISDIVQCEICGFSVNTEEELLIHRRMHGMI
;
A
#
# COMPACT_ATOMS: atom_id res chain seq x y z
N MET A 1 21.41 16.62 25.60
CA MET A 1 19.94 16.59 25.80
C MET A 1 19.30 16.10 24.50
N LYS A 2 18.93 14.81 24.39
CA LYS A 2 18.24 14.29 23.20
C LYS A 2 16.76 14.60 23.35
N MET A 3 16.20 15.47 22.51
CA MET A 3 14.74 15.66 22.44
C MET A 3 14.12 14.32 22.10
N GLN A 4 13.46 13.70 23.07
CA GLN A 4 12.68 12.49 22.82
C GLN A 4 11.49 12.89 21.95
N ASN A 5 11.35 12.28 20.77
CA ASN A 5 10.16 12.44 19.94
C ASN A 5 8.93 11.97 20.76
N ASN A 6 8.09 12.93 21.15
CA ASN A 6 6.91 12.71 22.01
C ASN A 6 5.68 12.15 21.27
N HIS A 7 5.86 11.71 20.02
CA HIS A 7 4.78 11.27 19.15
C HIS A 7 5.07 9.89 18.56
N SER A 8 4.05 9.05 18.55
CA SER A 8 4.01 7.83 17.72
C SER A 8 3.63 8.21 16.29
N LYS A 9 4.03 7.42 15.30
CA LYS A 9 3.77 7.73 13.88
C LYS A 9 2.94 6.64 13.22
N ILE A 10 1.94 7.05 12.44
CA ILE A 10 1.23 6.20 11.48
C ILE A 10 1.48 6.79 10.09
N ILE A 11 1.87 5.96 9.13
CA ILE A 11 2.27 6.41 7.80
C ILE A 11 1.29 5.83 6.79
N ILE A 12 0.85 6.64 5.84
CA ILE A 12 0.12 6.18 4.65
C ILE A 12 0.99 6.49 3.45
N ASN A 13 1.52 5.45 2.80
CA ASN A 13 2.34 5.55 1.60
C ASN A 13 1.48 5.30 0.36
N PHE A 14 1.63 6.15 -0.66
CA PHE A 14 0.87 6.05 -1.91
C PHE A 14 1.63 5.39 -3.07
N ALA A 15 2.80 4.82 -2.80
CA ALA A 15 3.61 4.06 -3.74
C ALA A 15 3.89 4.78 -5.07
N GLY A 16 4.11 6.09 -4.99
CA GLY A 16 4.36 6.98 -6.13
C GLY A 16 3.08 7.54 -6.79
N ASP A 17 1.89 7.24 -6.28
CA ASP A 17 0.65 7.82 -6.78
C ASP A 17 0.40 9.23 -6.21
N GLU A 18 1.03 10.22 -6.84
CA GLU A 18 0.91 11.62 -6.45
C GLU A 18 -0.52 12.16 -6.50
N GLU A 19 -1.36 11.68 -7.42
CA GLU A 19 -2.73 12.14 -7.58
C GLU A 19 -3.60 11.66 -6.41
N ALA A 20 -3.48 10.38 -6.05
CA ALA A 20 -4.15 9.81 -4.90
C ALA A 20 -3.70 10.48 -3.59
N LEU A 21 -2.40 10.76 -3.45
CA LEU A 21 -1.86 11.49 -2.29
C LEU A 21 -2.47 12.89 -2.17
N LYS A 22 -2.46 13.69 -3.25
CA LYS A 22 -3.03 15.05 -3.27
C LYS A 22 -4.54 15.03 -2.96
N THR A 23 -5.27 14.08 -3.53
CA THR A 23 -6.71 13.94 -3.31
C THR A 23 -7.01 13.55 -1.86
N PHE A 24 -6.24 12.62 -1.29
CA PHE A 24 -6.38 12.21 0.11
C PHE A 24 -6.01 13.34 1.09
N ALA A 25 -4.96 14.10 0.79
CA ALA A 25 -4.58 15.27 1.57
C ALA A 25 -5.70 16.31 1.64
N ASN A 26 -6.37 16.58 0.52
CA ASN A 26 -7.53 17.48 0.50
C ASN A 26 -8.72 16.87 1.26
N TYR A 27 -8.98 15.57 1.09
CA TYR A 27 -10.04 14.86 1.80
C TYR A 27 -9.92 14.95 3.33
N ILE A 28 -8.70 14.85 3.87
CA ILE A 28 -8.45 15.01 5.30
C ILE A 28 -8.72 16.44 5.75
N LYS A 29 -8.20 17.43 5.00
CA LYS A 29 -8.36 18.86 5.32
C LYS A 29 -9.83 19.26 5.36
N ASP A 30 -10.60 18.87 4.34
CA ASP A 30 -12.02 19.22 4.22
C ASP A 30 -12.86 18.67 5.36
N LYS A 31 -12.50 17.49 5.86
CA LYS A 31 -13.22 16.84 6.95
C LYS A 31 -12.78 17.27 8.35
N GLN A 32 -11.78 18.17 8.45
CA GLN A 32 -11.18 18.63 9.73
C GLN A 32 -10.84 17.49 10.69
N ILE A 33 -10.50 16.32 10.13
CA ILE A 33 -10.28 15.12 10.92
C ILE A 33 -8.90 15.32 11.54
N PHE A 34 -8.85 15.33 12.87
CA PHE A 34 -7.65 15.35 13.70
C PHE A 34 -7.09 16.69 14.19
N GLU A 35 -7.76 17.83 13.99
CA GLU A 35 -7.26 19.15 14.44
C GLU A 35 -6.79 19.21 15.90
N ASN A 36 -7.30 18.33 16.79
CA ASN A 36 -6.91 18.26 18.20
C ASN A 36 -6.16 16.97 18.62
N ASP A 37 -6.05 15.96 17.75
CA ASP A 37 -5.65 14.60 18.16
C ASP A 37 -4.46 14.02 17.40
N ALA A 38 -4.09 14.60 16.25
CA ALA A 38 -2.92 14.20 15.49
C ALA A 38 -2.43 15.35 14.61
N ASN A 39 -1.12 15.53 14.54
CA ASN A 39 -0.53 16.41 13.54
C ASN A 39 -0.32 15.64 12.23
N VAL A 40 -0.79 16.18 11.11
CA VAL A 40 -0.70 15.54 9.78
C VAL A 40 0.37 16.24 8.96
N ILE A 41 1.36 15.49 8.51
CA ILE A 41 2.45 15.97 7.65
C ILE A 41 2.35 15.27 6.30
N ILE A 42 2.44 16.03 5.21
CA ILE A 42 2.44 15.50 3.86
C ILE A 42 3.86 15.60 3.32
N GLU A 43 4.43 14.46 2.96
CA GLU A 43 5.73 14.33 2.31
C GLU A 43 5.54 13.88 0.86
N SER A 44 6.63 13.68 0.10
CA SER A 44 6.57 13.43 -1.36
C SER A 44 5.72 12.23 -1.76
N ASP A 45 5.65 11.19 -0.92
CA ASP A 45 4.87 9.96 -1.18
C ASP A 45 4.09 9.45 0.05
N ASP A 46 4.18 10.19 1.16
CA ASP A 46 3.68 9.77 2.46
C ASP A 46 2.76 10.82 3.07
N VAL A 47 1.71 10.35 3.73
CA VAL A 47 0.94 11.13 4.71
C VAL A 47 1.22 10.57 6.09
N VAL A 48 1.88 11.38 6.92
CA VAL A 48 2.37 10.99 8.24
C VAL A 48 1.48 11.59 9.32
N PHE A 49 0.82 10.74 10.08
CA PHE A 49 0.07 11.11 11.28
C PHE A 49 0.98 10.98 12.51
N GLN A 50 1.27 12.11 13.14
CA GLN A 50 1.95 12.16 14.43
C GLN A 50 0.92 12.14 15.56
N ILE A 51 0.87 11.03 16.27
CA ILE A 51 -0.09 10.77 17.34
C ILE A 51 0.58 11.09 18.69
N PRO A 52 0.03 12.01 19.50
CA PRO A 52 0.50 12.26 20.86
C PRO A 52 0.48 10.99 21.71
N LYS A 53 1.48 10.79 22.57
CA LYS A 53 1.52 9.62 23.49
C LYS A 53 0.33 9.54 24.45
N THR A 54 -0.34 10.66 24.71
CA THR A 54 -1.57 10.73 25.51
C THR A 54 -2.77 10.11 24.82
N THR A 55 -2.72 9.96 23.49
CA THR A 55 -3.78 9.41 22.67
C THR A 55 -3.62 7.90 22.53
N ASN A 56 -4.73 7.16 22.57
CA ASN A 56 -4.71 5.71 22.35
C ASN A 56 -4.34 5.40 20.88
N TYR A 57 -3.09 4.99 20.68
CA TYR A 57 -2.53 4.69 19.36
C TYR A 57 -3.34 3.66 18.57
N TYR A 58 -3.81 2.58 19.22
CA TYR A 58 -4.53 1.50 18.53
C TYR A 58 -5.89 1.95 18.03
N ASN A 59 -6.62 2.72 18.83
CA ASN A 59 -7.90 3.30 18.42
C ASN A 59 -7.68 4.29 17.26
N LYS A 60 -6.65 5.13 17.36
CA LYS A 60 -6.34 6.11 16.33
C LYS A 60 -5.94 5.48 15.00
N LYS A 61 -5.14 4.41 15.05
CA LYS A 61 -4.81 3.60 13.88
C LYS A 61 -6.05 2.98 13.25
N LYS A 62 -7.01 2.49 14.05
CA LYS A 62 -8.27 1.95 13.54
C LYS A 62 -9.14 3.04 12.89
N GLU A 63 -9.23 4.23 13.48
CA GLU A 63 -9.91 5.39 12.90
C GLU A 63 -9.31 5.79 11.55
N ILE A 64 -7.98 5.94 11.50
CA ILE A 64 -7.26 6.27 10.26
C ILE A 64 -7.49 5.20 9.19
N LYS A 65 -7.47 3.91 9.57
CA LYS A 65 -7.77 2.81 8.62
C LYS A 65 -9.19 2.90 8.07
N ILE A 66 -10.18 3.23 8.91
CA ILE A 66 -11.57 3.42 8.47
C ILE A 66 -11.68 4.62 7.54
N LEU A 67 -11.02 5.72 7.88
CA LEU A 67 -10.96 6.91 7.04
C LEU A 67 -10.40 6.60 5.65
N LEU A 68 -9.26 5.92 5.61
CA LEU A 68 -8.60 5.54 4.37
C LEU A 68 -9.49 4.60 3.54
N LYS A 69 -10.17 3.64 4.16
CA LYS A 69 -11.14 2.76 3.47
C LYS A 69 -12.30 3.54 2.84
N ASN A 70 -12.85 4.51 3.57
CA ASN A 70 -13.95 5.34 3.07
C ASN A 70 -13.50 6.19 1.88
N PHE A 71 -12.32 6.80 1.99
CA PHE A 71 -11.69 7.52 0.89
C PHE A 71 -11.53 6.65 -0.37
N LEU A 72 -10.93 5.47 -0.25
CA LEU A 72 -10.74 4.58 -1.41
C LEU A 72 -12.08 4.15 -2.01
N LYS A 73 -13.08 3.85 -1.19
CA LYS A 73 -14.42 3.51 -1.70
C LYS A 73 -15.05 4.64 -2.51
N GLU A 74 -14.78 5.89 -2.15
CA GLU A 74 -15.34 7.08 -2.78
C GLU A 74 -14.61 7.44 -4.09
N PHE A 75 -13.28 7.38 -4.10
CA PHE A 75 -12.46 7.87 -5.23
C PHE A 75 -11.78 6.78 -6.06
N TYR A 76 -11.49 5.59 -5.48
CA TYR A 76 -10.65 4.56 -6.09
C TYR A 76 -11.14 3.13 -5.84
N LYS A 77 -11.99 2.61 -6.73
CA LYS A 77 -12.62 1.28 -6.58
C LYS A 77 -11.67 0.08 -6.66
N PHE A 78 -10.49 0.23 -7.23
CA PHE A 78 -9.55 -0.87 -7.53
C PHE A 78 -8.27 -0.82 -6.68
N LYS A 79 -8.18 0.13 -5.75
CA LYS A 79 -7.05 0.26 -4.85
C LYS A 79 -7.39 -0.38 -3.51
N ASP A 80 -6.41 -1.10 -2.98
CA ASP A 80 -6.46 -1.77 -1.70
C ASP A 80 -5.46 -1.18 -0.72
N ILE A 81 -5.59 -1.58 0.55
CA ILE A 81 -4.73 -1.15 1.65
C ILE A 81 -3.96 -2.36 2.16
N LEU A 82 -2.65 -2.33 2.00
CA LEU A 82 -1.74 -3.26 2.68
C LEU A 82 -1.30 -2.64 4.01
N GLU A 83 -1.27 -3.43 5.08
CA GLU A 83 -0.91 -2.96 6.40
C GLU A 83 0.36 -3.65 6.91
N PHE A 84 1.37 -2.85 7.24
CA PHE A 84 2.64 -3.30 7.80
C PHE A 84 2.97 -2.51 9.05
N GLN A 85 2.76 -3.10 10.23
CA GLN A 85 3.02 -2.46 11.53
C GLN A 85 2.34 -1.09 11.68
N ASN A 86 3.03 0.03 11.46
CA ASN A 86 2.49 1.38 11.55
C ASN A 86 2.30 2.06 10.18
N ILE A 87 2.50 1.31 9.09
CA ILE A 87 2.43 1.78 7.71
C ILE A 87 1.20 1.16 7.03
N PHE A 88 0.45 1.99 6.32
CA PHE A 88 -0.54 1.59 5.33
C PHE A 88 0.00 1.91 3.96
N VAL A 89 0.06 0.93 3.06
CA VAL A 89 0.44 1.14 1.66
C VAL A 89 -0.82 1.07 0.82
N VAL A 90 -1.05 2.09 0.00
CA VAL A 90 -2.18 2.20 -0.91
C VAL A 90 -1.72 1.82 -2.31
N GLY A 91 -2.35 0.82 -2.92
CA GLY A 91 -1.95 0.36 -4.24
C GLY A 91 -2.91 -0.64 -4.84
N ILE A 92 -2.64 -1.07 -6.06
CA ILE A 92 -3.38 -2.18 -6.68
C ILE A 92 -2.69 -3.47 -6.26
N THR A 93 -3.36 -4.29 -5.45
CA THR A 93 -2.84 -5.62 -5.12
C THR A 93 -3.06 -6.55 -6.31
N LYS A 94 -1.98 -7.08 -6.85
CA LYS A 94 -2.01 -8.13 -7.85
C LYS A 94 -1.43 -9.41 -7.27
N HIS A 95 -2.01 -10.55 -7.62
CA HIS A 95 -1.40 -11.84 -7.32
C HIS A 95 -0.13 -12.00 -8.16
N LEU A 96 0.87 -12.74 -7.67
CA LEU A 96 2.12 -12.96 -8.43
C LEU A 96 1.85 -13.57 -9.81
N THR A 97 0.83 -14.42 -9.92
CA THR A 97 0.38 -15.01 -11.20
C THR A 97 -0.27 -14.01 -12.15
N GLU A 98 -0.66 -12.81 -11.69
CA GLU A 98 -1.19 -11.72 -12.52
C GLU A 98 -0.10 -10.70 -12.92
N ILE A 99 1.09 -10.81 -12.32
CA ILE A 99 2.25 -9.97 -12.61
C ILE A 99 3.28 -10.74 -13.43
N SER A 100 3.32 -12.07 -13.27
CA SER A 100 4.22 -12.93 -14.02
C SER A 100 3.48 -13.55 -15.20
N ASP A 101 3.77 -13.06 -16.40
CA ASP A 101 3.66 -13.87 -17.63
C ASP A 101 4.67 -15.04 -17.61
N ILE A 102 5.42 -15.18 -16.51
CA ILE A 102 6.37 -16.24 -16.27
C ILE A 102 5.61 -17.56 -16.10
N VAL A 103 5.69 -18.38 -17.13
CA VAL A 103 5.24 -19.76 -17.10
C VAL A 103 6.44 -20.66 -16.81
N GLN A 104 6.22 -21.72 -16.03
CA GLN A 104 7.28 -22.58 -15.53
C GLN A 104 7.10 -24.00 -16.06
N CYS A 105 8.20 -24.62 -16.50
CA CYS A 105 8.22 -26.01 -16.89
C CYS A 105 8.00 -26.92 -15.68
N GLU A 106 6.93 -27.68 -15.72
CA GLU A 106 6.53 -28.66 -14.71
C GLU A 106 7.53 -29.81 -14.53
N ILE A 107 8.44 -30.02 -15.49
CA ILE A 107 9.43 -31.10 -15.47
C ILE A 107 10.70 -30.69 -14.71
N CYS A 108 11.21 -29.48 -14.99
CA CYS A 108 12.54 -29.06 -14.51
C CYS A 108 12.55 -27.70 -13.79
N GLY A 109 11.41 -27.02 -13.73
CA GLY A 109 11.29 -25.72 -13.09
C GLY A 109 11.84 -24.53 -13.90
N PHE A 110 12.20 -24.71 -15.17
CA PHE A 110 12.68 -23.62 -16.03
C PHE A 110 11.56 -22.62 -16.32
N SER A 111 11.86 -21.33 -16.16
CA SER A 111 10.89 -20.23 -16.25
C SER A 111 11.11 -19.42 -17.53
N VAL A 112 10.02 -19.13 -18.25
CA VAL A 112 10.00 -18.35 -19.50
C VAL A 112 8.80 -17.41 -19.52
N ASN A 113 8.81 -16.37 -20.36
CA ASN A 113 7.82 -15.30 -20.29
C ASN A 113 6.58 -15.54 -21.16
N THR A 114 6.53 -16.65 -21.91
CA THR A 114 5.40 -16.98 -22.78
C THR A 114 5.15 -18.48 -22.83
N GLU A 115 3.89 -18.88 -23.06
CA GLU A 115 3.53 -20.29 -23.26
C GLU A 115 4.19 -20.88 -24.51
N GLU A 116 4.47 -20.06 -25.54
CA GLU A 116 5.16 -20.50 -26.75
C GLU A 116 6.62 -20.91 -26.47
N GLU A 117 7.37 -20.10 -25.72
CA GLU A 117 8.72 -20.46 -25.26
C GLU A 117 8.67 -21.70 -24.37
N LEU A 118 7.62 -21.86 -23.56
CA LEU A 118 7.47 -23.02 -22.69
C LEU A 118 7.21 -24.30 -23.49
N LEU A 119 6.41 -24.21 -24.55
CA LEU A 119 6.17 -25.31 -25.48
C LEU A 119 7.46 -25.73 -26.20
N ILE A 120 8.27 -24.78 -26.68
CA ILE A 120 9.58 -25.09 -27.26
C ILE A 120 10.48 -25.77 -26.23
N HIS A 121 10.48 -25.29 -24.99
CA HIS A 121 11.25 -25.89 -23.91
C HIS A 121 10.78 -27.31 -23.57
N ARG A 122 9.47 -27.57 -23.49
CA ARG A 122 8.89 -28.91 -23.26
C ARG A 122 9.31 -29.91 -24.33
N ARG A 123 9.45 -29.47 -25.58
CA ARG A 123 9.98 -30.31 -26.68
C ARG A 123 11.42 -30.77 -26.44
N MET A 124 12.25 -29.99 -25.74
CA MET A 124 13.60 -30.43 -25.38
C MET A 124 13.60 -31.58 -24.36
N HIS A 125 12.53 -31.71 -23.57
CA HIS A 125 12.30 -32.88 -22.70
C HIS A 125 11.63 -34.05 -23.42
N GLY A 126 11.37 -33.94 -24.72
CA GLY A 126 10.71 -34.97 -25.51
C GLY A 126 9.19 -35.03 -25.34
N MET A 127 8.55 -33.99 -24.76
CA MET A 127 7.10 -33.84 -24.82
C MET A 127 6.69 -33.22 -26.16
N ILE A 128 5.81 -33.89 -26.90
CA ILE A 128 5.21 -33.43 -28.16
C ILE A 128 3.81 -32.94 -27.89
#